data_AF-A0A1E7DS81-F1
#
_entry.id   AF-A0A1E7DS81-F1
#
_cell.length_a   1.000
_cell.length_b   1.000
_cell.length_c   1.000
_cell.angle_alpha   90.00
_cell.angle_beta   90.00
_cell.angle_gamma   90.00
#
_symmetry.space_group_name_H-M   'P 1'
#
loop_
_entity.id
_entity.type
_entity.pdbx_description
1 polymer ?
#
loop_
_entity_poly.entity_id
_entity_poly.type
_entity_poly.pdbx_seq_one_letter_code
_entity_poly.pdbx_strand_id
1 'polypeptide(L)' 'MRNSLGQHETLEVHELVVFKSICTTKSFTMSTLAQDPELKALLDADAQSGQHQLQQLKQFLPGGVANQ' A
#
# COMPACT_ATOMS: atom_id res chain seq x y z
N MET A 1 -10.45 -12.70 22.48
CA MET A 1 -10.23 -12.79 21.01
C MET A 1 -8.74 -12.71 20.78
N ARG A 2 -8.19 -13.48 19.83
CA ARG A 2 -6.75 -13.50 19.54
C ARG A 2 -6.40 -12.16 18.86
N ASN A 3 -5.59 -11.33 19.51
CA ASN A 3 -5.20 -9.99 19.01
C ASN A 3 -4.06 -10.04 17.97
N SER A 4 -3.79 -11.20 17.40
CA SER A 4 -2.70 -11.45 16.46
C SER A 4 -3.20 -12.34 15.34
N LEU A 5 -2.86 -11.99 14.10
CA LEU A 5 -3.13 -12.80 12.92
C LEU A 5 -2.52 -14.19 13.05
N GLY A 6 -3.17 -15.18 12.45
CA GLY A 6 -2.60 -16.51 12.22
C GLY A 6 -1.41 -16.45 11.26
N GLN A 7 -0.66 -17.55 11.15
CA GLN A 7 0.51 -17.61 10.26
C GLN A 7 0.13 -17.40 8.78
N HIS A 8 -0.95 -18.02 8.31
CA HIS A 8 -1.44 -17.84 6.95
C HIS A 8 -1.95 -16.42 6.69
N GLU A 9 -2.75 -15.87 7.60
CA GLU A 9 -3.23 -14.48 7.51
C GLU A 9 -2.08 -13.46 7.50
N THR A 10 -1.02 -13.72 8.28
CA THR A 10 0.19 -12.87 8.27
C THR A 10 0.89 -12.92 6.91
N LEU A 11 1.00 -14.11 6.30
CA LEU A 11 1.55 -14.27 4.95
C LEU A 11 0.69 -13.58 3.89
N GLU A 12 -0.63 -13.71 3.97
CA GLU A 12 -1.57 -13.01 3.08
C GLU A 12 -1.41 -11.49 3.18
N VAL A 13 -1.26 -10.93 4.38
CA VAL A 13 -0.99 -9.49 4.56
C VAL A 13 0.37 -9.10 3.96
N HIS A 14 1.41 -9.93 4.10
CA HIS A 14 2.70 -9.69 3.45
C HIS A 14 2.56 -9.62 1.92
N GLU A 15 1.82 -10.56 1.33
CA GLU A 15 1.52 -10.57 -0.11
C GLU A 15 0.75 -9.32 -0.54
N LEU A 16 -0.26 -8.91 0.23
CA LEU A 16 -1.02 -7.68 -0.02
C LEU A 16 -0.13 -6.43 0.06
N VAL A 17 0.79 -6.34 1.01
CA VAL A 17 1.74 -5.23 1.11
C VAL A 17 2.66 -5.18 -0.11
N VAL A 18 3.18 -6.32 -0.56
CA VAL A 18 4.02 -6.40 -1.77
C VAL A 18 3.23 -5.97 -3.01
N PHE A 19 2.05 -6.57 -3.21
CA PHE A 19 1.17 -6.24 -4.32
C PHE A 19 0.84 -4.75 -4.35
N LYS A 20 0.42 -4.20 -3.21
CA LYS A 20 0.02 -2.79 -3.13
C LYS A 20 1.21 -1.84 -3.31
N SER A 21 2.41 -2.23 -2.89
CA SER A 21 3.65 -1.47 -3.14
C SER A 21 3.97 -1.37 -4.63
N ILE A 22 3.78 -2.47 -5.37
CA ILE A 22 3.96 -2.50 -6.83
C ILE A 22 2.95 -1.58 -7.51
N CYS A 23 1.65 -1.69 -7.17
CA CYS A 23 0.61 -0.84 -7.73
C CYS A 23 0.87 0.65 -7.45
N THR A 24 1.18 0.99 -6.20
CA THR A 24 1.43 2.37 -5.78
C THR A 24 2.64 2.96 -6.52
N THR A 25 3.74 2.20 -6.62
CA THR A 25 4.92 2.61 -7.39
C THR A 25 4.57 2.81 -8.86
N LYS A 26 3.80 1.89 -9.45
CA LYS A 26 3.37 2.00 -10.85
C LYS A 26 2.54 3.26 -11.07
N SER A 27 1.54 3.54 -10.23
CA SER A 27 0.70 4.73 -10.36
C SER A 27 1.51 6.01 -10.20
N PHE A 28 2.42 6.06 -9.23
CA PHE A 28 3.35 7.19 -9.07
C PHE A 28 4.26 7.37 -10.29
N THR A 29 4.91 6.31 -10.78
CA THR A 29 5.76 6.40 -11.96
C THR A 29 4.96 6.81 -13.19
N MET A 30 3.71 6.36 -13.35
CA MET A 30 2.88 6.79 -14.47
C MET A 30 2.41 8.24 -14.30
N SER A 31 2.15 8.72 -13.08
CA SER A 31 1.73 10.10 -12.85
C SER A 31 2.83 11.13 -13.18
N THR A 32 4.10 10.73 -13.12
CA THR A 32 5.23 11.59 -13.54
C THR A 32 5.44 11.59 -15.05
N LEU A 33 4.96 10.56 -15.76
CA LEU A 33 5.07 10.42 -17.22
C LEU A 33 3.82 10.90 -17.97
N ALA A 34 2.67 10.96 -17.29
CA ALA A 34 1.40 11.37 -17.88
C ALA A 34 1.43 12.86 -18.28
N GLN A 35 1.09 13.13 -19.53
CA GLN A 35 1.01 14.49 -20.09
C GLN A 35 -0.40 15.08 -19.95
N ASP A 36 -1.42 14.23 -20.01
CA ASP A 36 -2.81 14.66 -19.83
C ASP A 36 -3.05 15.05 -18.35
N PRO A 37 -3.52 16.29 -18.06
CA PRO A 37 -3.66 16.77 -16.69
C PRO A 37 -4.67 15.99 -15.85
N GLU A 38 -5.76 15.50 -16.46
CA GLU A 38 -6.80 14.76 -15.75
C GLU A 38 -6.31 13.35 -15.40
N LEU A 39 -5.69 12.67 -16.36
CA LEU A 39 -5.04 11.37 -16.12
C LEU A 39 -3.95 11.49 -15.05
N LYS A 40 -3.13 12.54 -15.10
CA LYS A 40 -2.12 12.81 -14.07
C LYS A 40 -2.76 12.94 -12.68
N ALA A 41 -3.82 13.72 -12.55
CA ALA A 41 -4.51 13.91 -11.28
C ALA A 41 -5.09 12.60 -10.73
N LEU A 42 -5.68 11.75 -11.60
CA LEU A 42 -6.18 10.43 -11.21
C LEU A 42 -5.05 9.51 -10.69
N LEU A 43 -3.91 9.49 -11.38
CA LEU A 43 -2.77 8.67 -11.00
C LEU A 43 -2.09 9.18 -9.71
N ASP A 44 -1.99 10.49 -9.52
CA ASP A 44 -1.49 11.11 -8.28
C ASP A 44 -2.40 10.76 -7.09
N ALA A 45 -3.73 10.82 -7.28
CA ALA A 45 -4.70 10.44 -6.26
C ALA A 45 -4.61 8.94 -5.90
N ASP A 46 -4.46 8.06 -6.90
CA ASP A 46 -4.28 6.62 -6.66
C ASP A 46 -2.96 6.32 -5.92
N ALA A 47 -1.86 6.98 -6.30
CA ALA A 47 -0.58 6.86 -5.61
C ALA A 47 -0.69 7.31 -4.14
N GLN A 48 -1.36 8.43 -3.87
CA GLN A 48 -1.56 8.93 -2.50
C GLN A 48 -2.43 7.98 -1.66
N SER A 49 -3.55 7.51 -2.23
CA SER A 49 -4.42 6.52 -1.57
C SER A 49 -3.66 5.22 -1.28
N GLY A 50 -2.83 4.78 -2.23
CA GLY A 50 -2.00 3.59 -2.08
C GLY A 50 -0.97 3.69 -0.96
N GLN A 51 -0.35 4.86 -0.76
CA GLN A 51 0.54 5.11 0.37
C GLN A 51 -0.18 4.99 1.72
N HIS A 52 -1.38 5.57 1.86
CA HIS A 52 -2.18 5.45 3.09
C HIS A 52 -2.57 3.99 3.37
N GLN A 53 -3.02 3.26 2.35
CA GLN A 53 -3.40 1.85 2.47
C GLN A 53 -2.18 0.97 2.85
N LEU A 54 -0.99 1.27 2.34
CA LEU A 54 0.24 0.60 2.74
C LEU A 54 0.59 0.84 4.21
N GLN A 55 0.38 2.06 4.73
CA GLN A 55 0.58 2.35 6.14
C GLN A 55 -0.36 1.52 7.01
N GLN A 56 -1.63 1.42 6.62
CA GLN A 56 -2.61 0.60 7.33
C GLN A 56 -2.26 -0.89 7.28
N LEU A 57 -1.93 -1.44 6.10
CA LEU A 57 -1.57 -2.86 5.96
C LEU A 57 -0.33 -3.23 6.79
N LYS A 58 0.67 -2.34 6.86
CA LYS A 58 1.89 -2.57 7.65
C LYS A 58 1.63 -2.65 9.16
N GLN A 59 0.53 -2.08 9.67
CA GLN A 59 0.18 -2.19 11.10
C GLN A 59 -0.20 -3.62 11.51
N PHE A 60 -0.58 -4.46 10.55
CA PHE A 60 -0.95 -5.86 10.81
C PHE A 60 0.24 -6.83 10.73
N LEU A 61 1.41 -6.39 10.24
CA LEU A 61 2.59 -7.22 10.11
C LEU A 61 3.41 -7.29 11.40
N PRO A 62 3.94 -8.47 11.78
CA PRO A 62 4.86 -8.58 12.92
C PRO A 62 6.15 -7.79 12.63
N GLY A 63 6.42 -6.76 13.44
CA GLY A 63 7.56 -5.86 13.24
C GLY A 63 7.23 -4.58 12.43
N GLY A 64 5.99 -4.42 11.97
CA GLY A 64 5.48 -3.10 11.62
C GLY A 64 5.54 -2.21 12.85
N VAL A 65 5.99 -0.97 12.70
CA VAL A 65 6.23 -0.02 13.79
C VAL A 65 4.91 0.29 14.53
N ALA A 66 4.52 -0.60 15.43
CA ALA A 66 3.77 -0.25 16.61
C ALA A 66 4.78 0.41 17.55
N ASN A 67 5.11 1.67 17.27
CA ASN A 67 5.62 2.53 18.32
C ASN A 67 4.52 2.58 19.38
N GLN A 68 4.83 1.96 20.52
CA GLN A 68 4.43 2.51 21.82
C GLN A 68 5.02 3.91 21.95
#